data_AF-A0A3N5Q784-F1
#
_entry.id   AF-A0A3N5Q784-F1
#
_cell.length_a   1.000
_cell.length_b   1.000
_cell.length_c   1.000
_cell.angle_alpha   90.00
_cell.angle_beta   90.00
_cell.angle_gamma   90.00
#
_symmetry.space_group_name_H-M   'P 1'
#
loop_
_entity.id
_entity.type
_entity.pdbx_description
1 polymer ?
#
loop_
_entity_poly.entity_id
_entity_poly.type
_entity_poly.pdbx_seq_one_letter_code
_entity_poly.pdbx_strand_id
1 'polypeptide(L)'
;MKRIKRFKTLTAFLVALFYLCSLAPSLLAAPRPVAPGSTGTPPIAVPPPSAPAGSVACPVVTNINPASLRQGQSATLTLSGQNLNQIVSITLGTGITVTSLNNANPNSAQVAVQVTVTAPLGNHAVLMTTAQT
;
A
#
# COMPACT_ATOMS: atom_id res chain seq x y z
N MET A 1 14.52 -16.66 -38.50
CA MET A 1 13.24 -16.76 -37.78
C MET A 1 13.48 -17.14 -36.31
N LYS A 2 12.64 -16.61 -35.40
CA LYS A 2 12.45 -17.03 -34.01
C LYS A 2 13.59 -16.75 -33.01
N ARG A 3 13.59 -15.55 -32.40
CA ARG A 3 13.98 -15.43 -30.97
C ARG A 3 12.74 -15.05 -30.16
N ILE A 4 12.46 -15.96 -29.24
CA ILE A 4 11.30 -16.12 -28.38
C ILE A 4 10.94 -14.83 -27.63
N LYS A 5 9.84 -14.18 -28.03
CA LYS A 5 9.11 -13.19 -27.23
C LYS A 5 8.00 -13.87 -26.40
N ARG A 6 8.32 -14.94 -25.65
CA ARG A 6 7.32 -15.67 -24.84
C ARG A 6 7.65 -15.77 -23.35
N PHE A 7 8.37 -14.81 -22.80
CA PHE A 7 8.66 -14.80 -21.35
C PHE A 7 7.88 -13.74 -20.56
N LYS A 8 7.24 -12.77 -21.24
CA LYS A 8 6.48 -11.68 -20.59
C LYS A 8 5.04 -12.08 -20.23
N THR A 9 4.49 -13.10 -20.89
CA THR A 9 3.07 -13.50 -20.74
C THR A 9 2.87 -14.56 -19.65
N LEU A 10 3.91 -15.36 -19.33
CA LEU A 10 3.80 -16.44 -18.34
C LEU A 10 3.62 -15.89 -16.91
N THR A 11 4.29 -14.78 -16.58
CA THR A 11 4.13 -14.09 -15.30
C THR A 11 2.75 -13.43 -15.17
N ALA A 12 2.21 -12.86 -16.26
CA ALA A 12 0.86 -12.31 -16.27
C ALA A 12 -0.22 -13.39 -16.05
N PHE A 13 -0.01 -14.60 -16.59
CA PHE A 13 -0.94 -15.72 -16.42
C PHE A 13 -0.90 -16.32 -14.99
N LEU A 14 0.29 -16.43 -14.40
CA LEU A 14 0.45 -16.87 -13.00
C LEU A 14 -0.14 -15.85 -12.01
N VAL A 15 0.03 -14.56 -12.27
CA VAL A 15 -0.57 -13.49 -11.45
C VAL A 15 -2.10 -13.49 -11.58
N ALA A 16 -2.66 -13.69 -12.78
CA ALA A 16 -4.11 -13.79 -12.97
C ALA A 16 -4.71 -15.02 -12.27
N LEU A 17 -4.03 -16.17 -12.32
CA LEU A 17 -4.49 -17.39 -11.65
C LEU A 17 -4.42 -17.28 -10.11
N PHE A 18 -3.41 -16.59 -9.58
CA PHE A 18 -3.31 -16.30 -8.14
C PHE A 18 -4.36 -15.27 -7.68
N TYR A 19 -4.70 -14.30 -8.53
CA TYR A 19 -5.74 -13.29 -8.26
C TYR A 19 -7.16 -13.89 -8.24
N LEU A 20 -7.43 -14.93 -9.05
CA LEU A 20 -8.70 -15.68 -9.00
C LEU A 20 -8.82 -16.55 -7.74
N CYS A 21 -7.71 -17.04 -7.16
CA CYS A 21 -7.72 -17.85 -5.94
C CYS A 21 -8.00 -16.99 -4.68
N SER A 22 -7.62 -15.71 -4.68
CA SER A 22 -7.85 -14.79 -3.56
C SER A 22 -9.25 -14.17 -3.49
N LEU A 23 -10.13 -14.47 -4.44
CA LEU A 23 -11.51 -13.97 -4.52
C LEU A 23 -12.51 -14.88 -3.79
N ALA A 24 -12.10 -15.54 -2.70
CA ALA A 24 -13.05 -16.24 -1.84
C ALA A 24 -13.88 -15.21 -1.05
N PRO A 25 -15.22 -15.17 -1.20
CA PRO A 25 -16.05 -14.35 -0.34
C PRO A 25 -16.08 -14.99 1.06
N SER A 26 -15.62 -14.25 2.07
CA SER A 26 -15.79 -14.61 3.48
C SER A 26 -17.28 -14.64 3.83
N LEU A 27 -17.89 -15.81 3.69
CA LEU A 27 -19.24 -16.08 4.18
C LEU A 27 -19.20 -16.45 5.66
N LEU A 28 -20.19 -15.91 6.39
CA LEU A 28 -20.73 -16.36 7.68
C LEU A 28 -20.29 -15.62 8.95
N ALA A 29 -20.96 -14.50 9.23
CA ALA A 29 -21.22 -14.07 10.60
C ALA A 29 -22.73 -14.16 10.86
N ALA A 30 -23.15 -15.15 11.64
CA ALA A 30 -24.54 -15.35 12.03
C ALA A 30 -25.01 -14.23 12.99
N PRO A 31 -26.27 -13.74 12.89
CA PRO A 31 -26.84 -12.86 13.90
C PRO A 31 -27.13 -13.65 15.17
N ARG A 32 -26.54 -13.24 16.31
CA ARG A 32 -26.92 -13.74 17.64
C ARG A 32 -28.24 -13.09 18.06
N PRO A 33 -29.27 -13.84 18.51
CA PRO A 33 -30.50 -13.26 19.01
C PRO A 33 -30.25 -12.58 20.36
N VAL A 34 -30.66 -11.31 20.48
CA VAL A 34 -30.66 -10.55 21.74
C VAL A 34 -31.97 -10.84 22.48
N ALA A 35 -31.88 -11.37 23.69
CA ALA A 35 -33.02 -11.54 24.59
C ALA A 35 -33.43 -10.19 25.19
N PRO A 36 -34.74 -9.89 25.36
CA PRO A 36 -35.18 -8.72 26.10
C PRO A 36 -35.33 -9.06 27.59
N GLY A 37 -34.54 -8.38 28.43
CA GLY A 37 -34.62 -8.47 29.90
C GLY A 37 -34.26 -7.13 30.53
N SER A 38 -35.25 -6.49 31.12
CA SER A 38 -35.29 -5.12 31.64
C SER A 38 -34.74 -4.95 33.06
N THR A 39 -34.51 -3.68 33.41
CA THR A 39 -34.53 -3.03 34.74
C THR A 39 -33.20 -2.76 35.43
N GLY A 40 -33.00 -1.48 35.80
CA GLY A 40 -32.17 -1.11 36.95
C GLY A 40 -31.35 0.17 36.82
N THR A 41 -31.94 1.31 37.22
CA THR A 41 -31.29 2.52 37.80
C THR A 41 -30.22 3.29 37.01
N PRO A 42 -30.40 4.61 36.75
CA PRO A 42 -29.30 5.48 36.37
C PRO A 42 -28.61 6.07 37.63
N PRO A 43 -27.32 5.78 37.86
CA PRO A 43 -26.45 6.72 38.53
C PRO A 43 -25.57 7.44 37.51
N ILE A 44 -25.46 8.75 37.70
CA ILE A 44 -24.76 9.73 36.88
C ILE A 44 -23.29 9.31 36.73
N ALA A 45 -22.91 8.83 35.54
CA ALA A 45 -21.53 8.52 35.20
C ALA A 45 -20.88 9.76 34.57
N VAL A 46 -19.85 10.26 35.25
CA VAL A 46 -18.89 11.26 34.73
C VAL A 46 -18.41 10.80 33.35
N PRO A 47 -18.48 11.61 32.28
CA PRO A 47 -17.93 11.21 31.00
C PRO A 47 -16.39 11.09 31.14
N PRO A 48 -15.79 9.93 30.83
CA PRO A 48 -14.35 9.87 30.62
C PRO A 48 -13.99 10.77 29.43
N PRO A 49 -12.79 11.40 29.38
CA PRO A 49 -12.36 12.11 28.18
C PRO A 49 -12.30 11.10 27.03
N SER A 50 -13.27 11.20 26.11
CA SER A 50 -13.36 10.40 24.91
C SER A 50 -12.16 10.70 24.00
N ALA A 51 -11.11 9.90 24.10
CA ALA A 51 -10.15 9.74 23.02
C ALA A 51 -10.44 8.40 22.34
N PRO A 52 -11.16 8.36 21.20
CA PRO A 52 -11.02 7.24 20.29
C PRO A 52 -9.70 7.44 19.56
N ALA A 53 -8.64 6.75 20.01
CA ALA A 53 -7.45 6.55 19.20
C ALA A 53 -7.90 5.78 17.94
N GLY A 54 -8.00 6.50 16.82
CA GLY A 54 -8.18 5.86 15.51
C GLY A 54 -7.00 4.92 15.31
N SER A 55 -7.28 3.63 15.05
CA SER A 55 -6.24 2.70 14.63
C SER A 55 -5.75 3.14 13.25
N VAL A 56 -4.73 4.00 13.22
CA VAL A 56 -4.10 4.45 11.98
C VAL A 56 -3.46 3.23 11.34
N ALA A 57 -4.07 2.76 10.24
CA ALA A 57 -3.55 1.61 9.52
C ALA A 57 -2.25 2.05 8.82
N CYS A 58 -1.11 1.56 9.30
CA CYS A 58 0.19 1.87 8.70
C CYS A 58 0.20 1.45 7.22
N PRO A 59 0.74 2.28 6.31
CA PRO A 59 0.98 1.86 4.95
C PRO A 59 2.03 0.77 4.92
N VAL A 60 1.73 -0.28 4.18
CA VAL A 60 2.62 -1.42 3.97
C VAL A 60 2.88 -1.52 2.48
N VAL A 61 4.12 -1.30 2.05
CA VAL A 61 4.54 -1.58 0.67
C VAL A 61 5.07 -3.01 0.62
N THR A 62 4.43 -3.85 -0.18
CA THR A 62 4.86 -5.25 -0.37
C THR A 62 5.69 -5.43 -1.62
N ASN A 63 5.52 -4.57 -2.63
CA ASN A 63 6.25 -4.69 -3.89
C ASN A 63 6.49 -3.33 -4.56
N ILE A 64 7.63 -3.21 -5.26
CA ILE A 64 8.02 -2.05 -6.06
C ILE A 64 8.47 -2.55 -7.42
N ASN A 65 7.87 -2.06 -8.50
CA ASN A 65 8.23 -2.44 -9.85
C ASN A 65 8.33 -1.24 -10.79
N PRO A 66 9.44 -1.06 -11.52
CA PRO A 66 10.68 -1.83 -11.44
C PRO A 66 11.45 -1.59 -10.12
N ALA A 67 12.04 -2.63 -9.55
CA ALA A 67 12.84 -2.52 -8.32
C ALA A 67 14.26 -1.97 -8.57
N SER A 68 14.63 -1.71 -9.83
CA SER A 68 15.96 -1.23 -10.22
C SER A 68 15.86 -0.29 -11.41
N LEU A 69 16.64 0.78 -11.38
CA LEU A 69 16.72 1.81 -12.40
C LEU A 69 18.17 2.09 -12.76
N ARG A 70 18.40 2.66 -13.96
CA ARG A 70 19.73 3.10 -14.38
C ARG A 70 19.95 4.57 -14.01
N GLN A 71 21.21 4.94 -13.78
CA GLN A 71 21.62 6.33 -13.66
C GLN A 71 21.19 7.13 -14.91
N GLY A 72 20.74 8.37 -14.71
CA GLY A 72 20.25 9.23 -15.79
C GLY A 72 18.88 8.84 -16.36
N GLN A 73 18.22 7.84 -15.77
CA GLN A 73 16.92 7.37 -16.26
C GLN A 73 15.77 8.03 -15.50
N SER A 74 14.72 8.38 -16.25
CA SER A 74 13.40 8.70 -15.69
C SER A 74 12.48 7.50 -15.87
N ALA A 75 11.78 7.11 -14.80
CA ALA A 75 10.89 5.97 -14.83
C ALA A 75 9.71 6.15 -13.88
N THR A 76 8.62 5.46 -14.17
CA THR A 76 7.47 5.35 -13.26
C THR A 76 7.55 4.02 -12.53
N LEU A 77 7.59 4.10 -11.21
CA LEU A 77 7.52 2.96 -10.30
C LEU A 77 6.06 2.71 -9.93
N THR A 78 5.67 1.44 -9.92
CA THR A 78 4.41 0.96 -9.38
C THR A 78 4.69 0.31 -8.03
N LEU A 79 4.12 0.89 -6.98
CA LEU A 79 4.10 0.36 -5.63
C LEU A 79 2.81 -0.45 -5.45
N SER A 80 2.91 -1.63 -4.85
CA SER A 80 1.75 -2.43 -4.44
C SER A 80 1.80 -2.71 -2.95
N GLY A 81 0.65 -2.73 -2.29
CA GLY A 81 0.62 -2.77 -0.83
C GLY A 81 -0.77 -2.61 -0.21
N GLN A 82 -0.80 -2.04 0.99
CA GLN A 82 -2.00 -1.68 1.74
C GLN A 82 -1.86 -0.28 2.35
N ASN A 83 -2.98 0.43 2.46
CA ASN A 83 -3.08 1.80 2.99
C ASN A 83 -2.12 2.82 2.34
N LEU A 84 -1.72 2.62 1.08
CA LEU A 84 -0.77 3.48 0.36
C LEU A 84 -1.29 4.91 0.13
N ASN A 85 -2.60 5.11 0.21
CA ASN A 85 -3.25 6.42 0.19
C ASN A 85 -2.88 7.30 1.39
N GLN A 86 -2.30 6.74 2.46
CA GLN A 86 -1.83 7.48 3.63
C GLN A 86 -0.41 8.05 3.47
N ILE A 87 0.29 7.70 2.37
CA ILE A 87 1.64 8.19 2.07
C ILE A 87 1.57 9.66 1.61
N VAL A 88 2.35 10.52 2.27
CA VAL A 88 2.45 11.95 1.94
C VAL A 88 3.68 12.24 1.12
N SER A 89 4.80 11.59 1.43
CA SER A 89 6.06 11.79 0.72
C SER A 89 6.90 10.51 0.71
N ILE A 90 7.73 10.37 -0.34
CA ILE A 90 8.63 9.24 -0.54
C ILE A 90 10.01 9.80 -0.88
N THR A 91 11.04 9.28 -0.21
CA THR A 91 12.44 9.58 -0.49
C THR A 91 13.15 8.27 -0.81
N LEU A 92 13.80 8.21 -1.99
CA LEU A 92 14.45 7.00 -2.51
C LEU A 92 15.97 7.05 -2.38
N GLY A 93 16.49 7.89 -1.48
CA GLY A 93 17.93 8.09 -1.28
C GLY A 93 18.53 9.21 -2.14
N THR A 94 19.84 9.43 -1.97
CA THR A 94 20.59 10.50 -2.64
C THR A 94 20.69 10.29 -4.14
N GLY A 95 20.45 11.33 -4.95
CA GLY A 95 20.51 11.27 -6.42
C GLY A 95 19.25 10.70 -7.08
N ILE A 96 18.19 10.42 -6.32
CA ILE A 96 16.88 10.02 -6.85
C ILE A 96 15.84 11.06 -6.43
N THR A 97 15.24 11.74 -7.41
CA THR A 97 14.22 12.75 -7.18
C THR A 97 12.85 12.16 -7.51
N VAL A 98 11.90 12.25 -6.58
CA VAL A 98 10.49 11.93 -6.85
C VAL A 98 9.84 13.15 -7.48
N THR A 99 9.43 13.02 -8.74
CA THR A 99 8.79 14.11 -9.51
C THR A 99 7.29 14.12 -9.32
N SER A 100 6.67 12.94 -9.14
CA SER A 100 5.25 12.84 -8.83
C SER A 100 4.93 11.59 -8.01
N LEU A 101 3.89 11.69 -7.19
CA LEU A 101 3.30 10.61 -6.42
C LEU A 101 1.80 10.60 -6.69
N ASN A 102 1.27 9.48 -7.17
CA ASN A 102 -0.15 9.24 -7.33
C ASN A 102 -0.55 8.00 -6.53
N ASN A 103 -1.16 8.22 -5.37
CA ASN A 103 -1.58 7.19 -4.42
C ASN A 103 -3.10 7.16 -4.21
N ALA A 104 -3.87 7.43 -5.27
CA ALA A 104 -5.33 7.41 -5.23
C ALA A 104 -5.92 6.06 -4.77
N ASN A 105 -5.18 4.96 -4.97
CA ASN A 105 -5.61 3.62 -4.52
C ASN A 105 -4.86 3.19 -3.25
N PRO A 106 -5.56 2.64 -2.25
CA PRO A 106 -4.93 2.15 -1.02
C PRO A 106 -4.01 0.94 -1.27
N ASN A 107 -4.18 0.21 -2.39
CA ASN A 107 -3.38 -0.98 -2.71
C ASN A 107 -2.35 -0.77 -3.83
N SER A 108 -2.38 0.39 -4.50
CA SER A 108 -1.50 0.68 -5.63
C SER A 108 -1.16 2.16 -5.69
N ALA A 109 0.13 2.48 -5.77
CA ALA A 109 0.59 3.84 -5.98
C ALA A 109 1.57 3.89 -7.15
N GLN A 110 1.52 4.98 -7.91
CA GLN A 110 2.47 5.27 -8.99
C GLN A 110 3.38 6.40 -8.57
N VAL A 111 4.68 6.24 -8.78
CA VAL A 111 5.71 7.21 -8.40
C VAL A 111 6.57 7.49 -9.61
N ALA A 112 6.53 8.70 -10.14
CA ALA A 112 7.48 9.11 -11.17
C ALA A 112 8.77 9.58 -10.51
N VAL A 113 9.89 9.02 -10.96
CA VAL A 113 11.21 9.29 -10.38
C VAL A 113 12.21 9.63 -11.48
N GLN A 114 13.16 10.48 -11.13
CA GLN A 114 14.33 10.77 -11.94
C GLN A 114 15.59 10.42 -11.17
N VAL A 115 16.41 9.55 -11.75
CA VAL A 115 17.71 9.16 -11.21
C VAL A 115 18.77 10.02 -11.89
N THR A 116 19.58 10.74 -11.12
CA THR A 116 20.66 11.55 -11.67
C THR A 116 21.77 10.66 -12.25
N VAL A 117 22.56 11.20 -13.19
CA VAL A 117 23.72 10.47 -13.74
C VAL A 117 24.82 10.21 -12.70
N THR A 118 24.79 10.96 -11.60
CA THR A 118 25.73 10.86 -10.47
C THR A 118 25.18 10.09 -9.27
N ALA A 119 23.99 9.49 -9.38
CA ALA A 119 23.38 8.75 -8.27
C ALA A 119 24.29 7.58 -7.86
N PRO A 120 24.61 7.39 -6.56
CA PRO A 120 25.44 6.28 -6.11
C PRO A 120 24.87 4.93 -6.57
N LEU A 121 25.69 4.03 -7.09
CA LEU A 121 25.24 2.69 -7.46
C LEU A 121 25.06 1.83 -6.20
N GLY A 122 23.98 1.07 -6.14
CA GLY A 122 23.73 0.10 -5.07
C GLY A 122 22.32 0.19 -4.51
N ASN A 123 22.14 -0.37 -3.31
CA ASN A 123 20.85 -0.37 -2.65
C ASN A 123 20.60 1.00 -2.03
N HIS A 124 19.47 1.60 -2.37
CA HIS A 124 19.00 2.82 -1.73
C HIS A 124 17.92 2.51 -0.69
N ALA A 125 17.99 3.18 0.45
CA ALA A 125 16.93 3.13 1.44
C ALA A 125 15.70 3.90 0.93
N VAL A 126 14.53 3.27 1.06
CA VAL A 126 13.25 3.90 0.74
C VAL A 126 12.63 4.37 2.05
N LEU A 127 12.51 5.69 2.20
CA LEU A 127 11.88 6.33 3.34
C LEU A 127 10.53 6.89 2.91
N MET A 128 9.50 6.62 3.69
CA MET A 128 8.14 7.05 3.40
C MET A 128 7.56 7.76 4.62
N THR A 129 6.94 8.91 4.39
CA THR A 129 6.28 9.69 5.44
C THR A 129 4.78 9.61 5.25
N THR A 130 4.06 9.47 6.36
CA THR A 130 2.61 9.27 6.38
C THR A 130 1.94 10.37 7.18
N ALA A 131 0.76 10.81 6.76
CA ALA A 131 -0.05 11.68 7.61
C ALA A 131 -0.76 10.79 8.65
N GLN A 132 -0.36 10.90 9.91
CA GLN A 132 -1.18 10.38 11.00
C GLN A 132 -2.16 11.50 11.36
N THR A 133 -3.46 11.26 11.17
CA THR A 133 -4.53 12.12 11.71
C THR A 133 -5.22 11.39 12.84
#